data_AF-A0A6M3KA39-F1
#
_entry.id   AF-A0A6M3KA39-F1
#
_cell.length_a   1.000
_cell.length_b   1.000
_cell.length_c   1.000
_cell.angle_alpha   90.00
_cell.angle_beta   90.00
_cell.angle_gamma   90.00
#
_symmetry.space_group_name_H-M   'P 1'
#
loop_
_entity.id
_entity.type
_entity.pdbx_description
1 polymer ?
#
loop_
_entity_poly.entity_id
_entity_poly.type
_entity_poly.pdbx_seq_one_letter_code
_entity_poly.pdbx_strand_id
1 'polypeptide(L)'
;MIAIQRIRDNPRLKITWSVGLNDALIERSRSTEATKFLFNRNLGDIFVSIDTDILFEPQDFMYLVQDIIAGYDIVGGIYVTRNHEAPKIAIRMPEKTHVTLGEGSPVEATYLSSGFMAVHRKVFEKLATTLPLCRTGKTGDFYPFYMAFPVQNSDGSHEFLSEDWGMNYLARQQGFKCWADPRCRIGHLGLRSYWVNDVNVDDLADSYVSITEGRVDKTNIIQDLAAYWKLSIPEVWEKLKAVPADITTQEWNNKSPSARDDVLKFYSTNDSYLPALARFNLRPNYWERVRMLLSVSGNIADFGGGIGSLCCALTNYCREVNYIDLAGKPYDFAKFRFSRLPLDRKQKIKMHTSLENLQNLDYVISSDVLEHIHPDDLPVIVKQMYDALKPKGCAVVISDFGVSDRFPMHFSTEGDFAKLMQEVGFQEGPIRWIKP
;
A
#
# COMPACT_ATOMS: atom_id res chain seq x y z
N MET A 1 -9.38 -6.08 12.03
CA MET A 1 -9.97 -5.47 13.26
C MET A 1 -9.44 -4.06 13.57
N ILE A 2 -8.13 -3.79 13.54
CA ILE A 2 -7.57 -2.45 13.85
C ILE A 2 -8.09 -1.36 12.89
N ALA A 3 -8.18 -1.65 11.58
CA ALA A 3 -8.73 -0.70 10.60
C ALA A 3 -10.18 -0.32 10.91
N ILE A 4 -11.03 -1.31 11.23
CA ILE A 4 -12.44 -1.11 11.62
C ILE A 4 -12.55 -0.26 12.89
N GLN A 5 -11.68 -0.49 13.87
CA GLN A 5 -11.66 0.31 15.10
C GLN A 5 -11.33 1.79 14.81
N ARG A 6 -10.33 2.05 13.96
CA ARG A 6 -9.97 3.42 13.54
C ARG A 6 -11.08 4.12 12.74
N ILE A 7 -11.79 3.36 11.91
CA ILE A 7 -12.96 3.86 11.16
C ILE A 7 -14.07 4.29 12.13
N ARG A 8 -14.34 3.49 13.17
CA ARG A 8 -15.38 3.78 14.17
C ARG A 8 -15.18 5.11 14.88
N ASP A 9 -13.94 5.51 15.11
CA ASP A 9 -13.61 6.74 15.83
C ASP A 9 -13.69 8.00 14.94
N ASN A 10 -14.16 7.88 13.69
CA ASN A 10 -14.32 9.02 12.78
C ASN A 10 -15.44 9.97 13.25
N PRO A 11 -15.14 11.23 13.60
CA PRO A 11 -16.13 12.14 14.18
C PRO A 11 -17.19 12.64 13.20
N ARG A 12 -17.02 12.40 11.89
CA ARG A 12 -17.91 12.90 10.82
C ARG A 12 -18.89 11.85 10.32
N LEU A 13 -18.68 10.57 10.62
CA LEU A 13 -19.52 9.48 10.13
C LEU A 13 -20.07 8.67 11.30
N LYS A 14 -21.39 8.43 11.30
CA LYS A 14 -22.00 7.48 12.21
C LYS A 14 -21.86 6.07 11.61
N ILE A 15 -20.95 5.28 12.16
CA ILE A 15 -20.65 3.94 11.65
C ILE A 15 -21.18 2.89 12.62
N THR A 16 -22.00 1.98 12.08
CA THR A 16 -22.49 0.79 12.78
C THR A 16 -21.98 -0.44 12.04
N TRP A 17 -21.56 -1.47 12.77
CA TRP A 17 -21.11 -2.72 12.17
C TRP A 17 -21.83 -3.91 12.80
N SER A 18 -21.99 -4.96 12.00
CA SER A 18 -22.42 -6.29 12.43
C SER A 18 -21.46 -7.32 11.84
N VAL A 19 -21.36 -8.49 12.46
CA VAL A 19 -20.67 -9.64 11.88
C VAL A 19 -21.72 -10.73 11.69
N GLY A 20 -21.86 -11.21 10.46
CA GLY A 20 -22.65 -12.40 10.16
C GLY A 20 -21.97 -13.62 10.78
N LEU A 21 -22.63 -14.27 11.74
CA LEU A 21 -22.12 -15.47 12.42
C LEU A 21 -23.08 -16.65 12.20
N ASN A 22 -22.52 -17.86 12.20
CA ASN A 22 -23.26 -19.13 12.26
C ASN A 22 -24.19 -19.43 11.08
N ASP A 23 -23.84 -18.97 9.87
CA ASP A 23 -24.54 -19.35 8.64
C ASP A 23 -23.53 -19.70 7.54
N ALA A 24 -23.57 -20.96 7.07
CA ALA A 24 -22.65 -21.46 6.05
C ALA A 24 -23.01 -21.00 4.63
N LEU A 25 -24.22 -20.46 4.43
CA LEU A 25 -24.66 -19.95 3.12
C LEU A 25 -24.39 -18.45 3.06
N ILE A 26 -23.30 -18.07 2.39
CA ILE A 26 -22.87 -16.67 2.28
C ILE A 26 -23.94 -15.78 1.63
N GLU A 27 -24.64 -16.29 0.61
CA GLU A 27 -25.72 -15.59 -0.08
C GLU A 27 -26.83 -15.15 0.87
N ARG A 28 -27.26 -16.07 1.75
CA ARG A 28 -28.28 -15.81 2.77
C ARG A 28 -27.75 -14.89 3.86
N SER A 29 -26.50 -15.06 4.26
CA SER A 29 -25.87 -14.21 5.29
C SER A 29 -25.84 -12.75 4.86
N ARG A 30 -25.29 -12.46 3.66
CA ARG A 30 -25.24 -11.10 3.12
C ARG A 30 -26.63 -10.51 2.89
N SER A 31 -27.53 -11.30 2.30
CA SER A 31 -28.91 -10.91 2.05
C SER A 31 -29.68 -10.57 3.33
N THR A 32 -29.44 -11.33 4.41
CA THR A 32 -30.03 -11.07 5.73
C THR A 32 -29.51 -9.76 6.31
N GLU A 33 -28.20 -9.50 6.28
CA GLU A 33 -27.63 -8.25 6.79
C GLU A 33 -28.08 -7.04 5.97
N ALA A 34 -28.11 -7.15 4.64
CA ALA A 34 -28.64 -6.10 3.77
C ALA A 34 -30.14 -5.85 4.01
N THR A 35 -30.93 -6.89 4.30
CA THR A 35 -32.35 -6.72 4.64
C THR A 35 -32.54 -6.05 6.01
N LYS A 36 -31.74 -6.41 7.02
CA LYS A 36 -31.72 -5.71 8.32
C LYS A 36 -31.38 -4.24 8.15
N PHE A 37 -30.38 -3.93 7.33
CA PHE A 37 -30.02 -2.56 6.95
C PHE A 37 -31.18 -1.84 6.26
N LEU A 38 -31.84 -2.49 5.30
CA LEU A 38 -32.97 -1.92 4.57
C LEU A 38 -34.14 -1.60 5.51
N PHE A 39 -34.52 -2.50 6.42
CA PHE A 39 -35.63 -2.30 7.35
C PHE A 39 -35.33 -1.29 8.46
N ASN A 40 -34.07 -1.15 8.88
CA ASN A 40 -33.69 -0.19 9.91
C ASN A 40 -33.16 1.12 9.31
N ARG A 41 -34.07 2.08 9.10
CA ARG A 41 -33.74 3.43 8.58
C ARG A 41 -32.76 4.23 9.45
N ASN A 42 -32.56 3.86 10.72
CA ASN A 42 -31.64 4.56 11.62
C ASN A 42 -30.15 4.22 11.37
N LEU A 43 -29.87 3.26 10.48
CA LEU A 43 -28.52 2.83 10.11
C LEU A 43 -27.89 3.65 8.97
N GLY A 44 -28.58 4.66 8.45
CA GLY A 44 -28.06 5.56 7.39
C GLY A 44 -28.26 5.01 5.98
N ASP A 45 -27.56 5.58 5.00
CA ASP A 45 -27.85 5.35 3.57
C ASP A 45 -26.82 4.48 2.84
N ILE A 46 -25.78 4.02 3.54
CA ILE A 46 -24.66 3.30 2.92
C ILE A 46 -24.46 1.98 3.65
N PHE A 47 -24.58 0.88 2.91
CA PHE A 47 -24.23 -0.46 3.39
C PHE A 47 -22.87 -0.83 2.82
N VAL A 48 -21.95 -1.31 3.66
CA VAL A 48 -20.62 -1.75 3.22
C VAL A 48 -20.43 -3.21 3.62
N SER A 49 -20.13 -4.04 2.62
CA SER A 49 -19.79 -5.45 2.76
C SER A 49 -18.27 -5.60 2.72
N ILE A 50 -17.73 -6.29 3.73
CA ILE A 50 -16.30 -6.55 3.85
C ILE A 50 -16.09 -8.00 4.27
N ASP A 51 -15.30 -8.75 3.52
CA ASP A 51 -14.96 -10.13 3.87
C ASP A 51 -13.85 -10.17 4.91
N THR A 52 -13.87 -11.20 5.76
CA THR A 52 -12.95 -11.31 6.90
C THR A 52 -11.50 -11.53 6.49
N ASP A 53 -11.28 -12.00 5.27
CA ASP A 53 -9.97 -12.22 4.65
C ASP A 53 -9.55 -11.07 3.71
N ILE A 54 -10.23 -9.93 3.75
CA ILE A 54 -9.84 -8.76 2.97
C ILE A 54 -8.95 -7.83 3.80
N LEU A 55 -7.81 -7.45 3.22
CA LEU A 55 -6.83 -6.53 3.78
C LEU A 55 -7.07 -5.14 3.18
N PHE A 56 -7.27 -4.14 4.05
CA PHE A 56 -7.54 -2.76 3.64
C PHE A 56 -7.11 -1.78 4.73
N GLU A 57 -6.83 -0.54 4.32
CA GLU A 57 -6.59 0.58 5.22
C GLU A 57 -7.86 1.40 5.46
N PRO A 58 -7.97 2.13 6.59
CA PRO A 58 -9.13 3.00 6.85
C PRO A 58 -9.46 3.96 5.70
N GLN A 59 -8.44 4.44 4.98
CA GLN A 59 -8.63 5.36 3.86
C GLN A 59 -9.34 4.69 2.67
N ASP A 60 -9.12 3.39 2.43
CA ASP A 60 -9.80 2.66 1.35
C ASP A 60 -11.32 2.61 1.58
N PHE A 61 -11.71 2.35 2.84
CA PHE A 61 -13.13 2.40 3.24
C PHE A 61 -13.72 3.81 3.03
N MET A 62 -12.95 4.84 3.38
CA MET A 62 -13.39 6.22 3.22
C MET A 62 -13.62 6.60 1.75
N TYR A 63 -12.81 6.07 0.82
CA TYR A 63 -13.03 6.32 -0.60
C TYR A 63 -14.37 5.79 -1.09
N LEU A 64 -14.69 4.52 -0.79
CA LEU A 64 -16.00 3.92 -1.13
C LEU A 64 -17.17 4.75 -0.58
N VAL A 65 -17.09 5.16 0.69
CA VAL A 65 -18.15 5.97 1.31
C VAL A 65 -18.28 7.33 0.66
N GLN A 66 -17.16 8.01 0.37
CA GLN A 66 -17.14 9.32 -0.28
C GLN A 66 -17.73 9.25 -1.69
N ASP A 67 -17.48 8.18 -2.42
CA ASP A 67 -18.04 7.99 -3.75
C ASP A 67 -19.56 7.76 -3.69
N ILE A 68 -20.05 6.92 -2.78
CA ILE A 68 -21.50 6.77 -2.60
C ILE A 68 -22.15 8.12 -2.26
N ILE A 69 -21.52 8.93 -1.38
CA ILE A 69 -21.99 10.30 -1.07
C ILE A 69 -21.94 11.22 -2.30
N ALA A 70 -20.94 11.07 -3.16
CA ALA A 70 -20.79 11.83 -4.41
C ALA A 70 -21.82 11.43 -5.48
N GLY A 71 -22.62 10.39 -5.25
CA GLY A 71 -23.76 10.00 -6.09
C GLY A 71 -23.59 8.68 -6.83
N TYR A 72 -22.48 7.96 -6.63
CA TYR A 72 -22.28 6.62 -7.19
C TYR A 72 -23.23 5.61 -6.52
N ASP A 73 -23.73 4.61 -7.26
CA ASP A 73 -24.75 3.67 -6.76
C ASP A 73 -24.16 2.50 -5.97
N ILE A 74 -23.16 1.85 -6.56
CA ILE A 74 -22.45 0.69 -6.03
C ILE A 74 -20.96 0.88 -6.33
N VAL A 75 -20.11 0.87 -5.30
CA VAL A 75 -18.67 1.12 -5.43
C VAL A 75 -17.89 -0.03 -4.78
N GLY A 76 -16.89 -0.57 -5.47
CA GLY A 76 -16.08 -1.68 -4.99
C GLY A 76 -14.58 -1.43 -5.13
N GLY A 77 -13.79 -2.00 -4.23
CA GLY A 77 -12.34 -2.01 -4.34
C GLY A 77 -11.86 -3.06 -5.35
N ILE A 78 -10.70 -2.82 -5.97
CA ILE A 78 -10.06 -3.76 -6.90
C ILE A 78 -9.11 -4.66 -6.13
N TYR A 79 -9.34 -5.97 -6.17
CA TYR A 79 -8.48 -6.99 -5.58
C TYR A 79 -8.43 -8.25 -6.45
N VAL A 80 -7.66 -9.25 -6.02
CA VAL A 80 -7.39 -10.48 -6.78
C VAL A 80 -7.96 -11.72 -6.10
N THR A 81 -8.14 -12.78 -6.89
CA THR A 81 -8.43 -14.13 -6.39
C THR A 81 -7.22 -14.72 -5.67
N ARG A 82 -7.43 -15.67 -4.75
CA ARG A 82 -6.38 -16.38 -4.00
C ARG A 82 -5.71 -17.51 -4.78
N ASN A 83 -5.71 -17.45 -6.11
CA ASN A 83 -5.10 -18.50 -6.91
C ASN A 83 -3.57 -18.48 -6.70
N HIS A 84 -3.00 -19.62 -6.30
CA HIS A 84 -1.57 -19.74 -5.99
C HIS A 84 -0.67 -19.58 -7.21
N GLU A 85 -1.13 -20.04 -8.38
CA GLU A 85 -0.34 -20.05 -9.61
C GLU A 85 -0.48 -18.73 -10.36
N ALA A 86 -1.71 -18.23 -10.50
CA ALA A 86 -2.01 -17.00 -11.23
C ALA A 86 -3.24 -16.28 -10.63
N PRO A 87 -3.03 -15.34 -9.69
CA PRO A 87 -4.07 -14.47 -9.19
C PRO A 87 -4.73 -13.70 -10.34
N LYS A 88 -6.06 -13.63 -10.33
CA LYS A 88 -6.84 -12.88 -11.33
C LYS A 88 -7.60 -11.75 -10.67
N ILE A 89 -7.82 -10.67 -11.40
CA ILE A 89 -8.67 -9.57 -10.95
C ILE A 89 -10.07 -10.11 -10.64
N ALA A 90 -10.54 -9.86 -9.41
CA ALA A 90 -11.82 -10.37 -8.90
C ALA A 90 -13.02 -9.50 -9.32
N ILE A 91 -12.88 -8.70 -10.37
CA ILE A 91 -13.97 -7.88 -10.90
C ILE A 91 -14.02 -8.02 -12.41
N ARG A 92 -15.21 -7.80 -12.99
CA ARG A 92 -15.39 -7.75 -14.45
C ARG A 92 -15.56 -6.31 -14.89
N MET A 93 -14.74 -5.90 -15.85
CA MET A 93 -14.83 -4.61 -16.50
C MET A 93 -15.42 -4.74 -17.92
N PRO A 94 -15.95 -3.65 -18.50
CA PRO A 94 -16.18 -3.58 -19.94
C PRO A 94 -14.88 -3.76 -20.73
N GLU A 95 -14.98 -4.22 -21.97
CA GLU A 95 -13.81 -4.35 -22.85
C GLU A 95 -13.09 -3.00 -23.05
N LYS A 96 -11.76 -3.04 -23.17
CA LYS A 96 -10.86 -1.88 -23.40
C LYS A 96 -10.89 -0.84 -22.27
N THR A 97 -11.27 -1.23 -21.06
CA THR A 97 -11.24 -0.35 -19.90
C THR A 97 -9.80 -0.16 -19.42
N HIS A 98 -9.36 1.09 -19.29
CA HIS A 98 -8.03 1.41 -18.77
C HIS A 98 -8.16 1.87 -17.32
N VAL A 99 -7.42 1.23 -16.41
CA VAL A 99 -7.47 1.55 -14.99
C VAL A 99 -6.06 1.86 -14.48
N THR A 100 -5.91 3.01 -13.84
CA THR A 100 -4.65 3.39 -13.20
C THR A 100 -4.81 3.30 -11.68
N LEU A 101 -4.22 2.28 -11.04
CA LEU A 101 -4.39 2.07 -9.61
C LEU A 101 -3.74 3.17 -8.78
N GLY A 102 -4.46 3.77 -7.83
CA GLY A 102 -3.92 4.65 -6.79
C GLY A 102 -4.29 6.10 -6.96
N GLU A 103 -4.85 6.44 -8.10
CA GLU A 103 -5.38 7.76 -8.38
C GLU A 103 -6.54 7.65 -9.37
N GLY A 104 -7.20 8.77 -9.61
CA GLY A 104 -8.33 8.85 -10.51
C GLY A 104 -9.68 8.72 -9.81
N SER A 105 -10.71 8.67 -10.64
CA SER A 105 -12.10 8.55 -10.22
C SER A 105 -12.60 7.12 -10.43
N PRO A 106 -13.70 6.72 -9.79
CA PRO A 106 -14.30 5.41 -10.01
C PRO A 106 -14.58 5.12 -11.49
N VAL A 107 -14.22 3.92 -11.92
CA VAL A 107 -14.36 3.45 -13.31
C VAL A 107 -15.53 2.47 -13.38
N GLU A 108 -16.36 2.56 -14.42
CA GLU A 108 -17.52 1.68 -14.54
C GLU A 108 -17.08 0.21 -14.67
N ALA A 109 -17.66 -0.65 -13.84
CA ALA A 109 -17.46 -2.09 -13.85
C ALA A 109 -18.75 -2.81 -14.27
N THR A 110 -18.60 -3.96 -14.92
CA THR A 110 -19.72 -4.85 -15.23
C THR A 110 -20.18 -5.55 -13.95
N TYR A 111 -19.26 -6.21 -13.24
CA TYR A 111 -19.54 -6.89 -11.97
C TYR A 111 -18.42 -6.64 -10.96
N LEU A 112 -18.80 -6.22 -9.75
CA LEU A 112 -17.91 -6.07 -8.61
C LEU A 112 -18.02 -7.29 -7.69
N SER A 113 -16.91 -7.66 -7.05
CA SER A 113 -16.96 -8.64 -5.98
C SER A 113 -17.24 -8.01 -4.61
N SER A 114 -18.02 -8.73 -3.81
CA SER A 114 -18.65 -8.19 -2.59
C SER A 114 -17.75 -8.19 -1.35
N GLY A 115 -16.50 -8.63 -1.47
CA GLY A 115 -15.54 -8.67 -0.38
C GLY A 115 -15.03 -7.30 0.06
N PHE A 116 -15.19 -6.27 -0.79
CA PHE A 116 -15.00 -4.87 -0.39
C PHE A 116 -15.88 -3.96 -1.24
N MET A 117 -17.16 -3.84 -0.87
CA MET A 117 -18.18 -3.17 -1.69
C MET A 117 -19.15 -2.33 -0.85
N ALA A 118 -19.37 -1.08 -1.27
CA ALA A 118 -20.37 -0.17 -0.72
C ALA A 118 -21.56 -0.04 -1.67
N VAL A 119 -22.76 -0.01 -1.10
CA VAL A 119 -24.03 0.04 -1.83
C VAL A 119 -24.91 1.12 -1.22
N HIS A 120 -25.44 2.01 -2.05
CA HIS A 120 -26.42 3.00 -1.61
C HIS A 120 -27.77 2.35 -1.31
N ARG A 121 -28.46 2.77 -0.24
CA ARG A 121 -29.77 2.25 0.22
C ARG A 121 -30.82 2.16 -0.89
N LYS A 122 -30.91 3.19 -1.72
CA LYS A 122 -31.80 3.25 -2.90
C LYS A 122 -31.73 2.01 -3.82
N VAL A 123 -30.56 1.36 -3.90
CA VAL A 123 -30.38 0.13 -4.68
C VAL A 123 -31.20 -1.01 -4.05
N PHE A 124 -31.04 -1.26 -2.75
CA PHE A 124 -31.81 -2.28 -2.04
C PHE A 124 -33.31 -1.98 -2.01
N GLU A 125 -33.69 -0.72 -1.82
CA GLU A 125 -35.10 -0.29 -1.89
C GLU A 125 -35.71 -0.67 -3.23
N LYS A 126 -35.01 -0.40 -4.34
CA LYS A 126 -35.48 -0.73 -5.69
C LYS A 126 -35.51 -2.23 -5.92
N LEU A 127 -34.45 -2.97 -5.54
CA LEU A 127 -34.41 -4.43 -5.68
C LEU A 127 -35.50 -5.14 -4.87
N ALA A 128 -35.84 -4.63 -3.69
CA ALA A 128 -36.92 -5.18 -2.86
C ALA A 128 -38.32 -5.07 -3.52
N THR A 129 -38.48 -4.18 -4.51
CA THR A 129 -39.74 -4.10 -5.28
C THR A 129 -39.88 -5.21 -6.32
N THR A 130 -38.77 -5.85 -6.70
CA THR A 130 -38.74 -6.89 -7.75
C THR A 130 -38.48 -8.29 -7.20
N LEU A 131 -37.95 -8.40 -5.98
CA LEU A 131 -37.60 -9.67 -5.33
C LEU A 131 -38.62 -10.05 -4.26
N PRO A 132 -38.92 -11.35 -4.09
CA PRO A 132 -39.80 -11.81 -3.02
C PRO A 132 -39.12 -11.66 -1.67
N LEU A 133 -39.89 -11.30 -0.64
CA LEU A 133 -39.45 -11.47 0.74
C LEU A 133 -39.45 -12.97 1.05
N CYS A 134 -38.29 -13.53 1.38
CA CYS A 134 -38.16 -14.93 1.76
C CYS A 134 -38.40 -15.12 3.26
N ARG A 135 -38.90 -16.31 3.61
CA ARG A 135 -39.25 -16.75 4.97
C ARG A 135 -40.40 -15.99 5.65
N THR A 136 -41.10 -15.10 4.93
CA THR A 136 -42.17 -14.20 5.38
C THR A 136 -42.95 -14.68 6.60
N GLY A 137 -42.94 -13.86 7.65
CA GLY A 137 -43.66 -14.12 8.91
C GLY A 137 -42.89 -15.00 9.88
N LYS A 138 -41.58 -15.22 9.65
CA LYS A 138 -40.71 -15.97 10.57
C LYS A 138 -39.55 -15.10 11.04
N THR A 139 -38.90 -15.52 12.12
CA THR A 139 -37.61 -14.91 12.48
C THR A 139 -36.60 -15.17 11.36
N GLY A 140 -35.98 -14.10 10.86
CA GLY A 140 -34.98 -14.15 9.79
C GLY A 140 -35.55 -13.98 8.38
N ASP A 141 -36.62 -13.21 8.20
CA ASP A 141 -37.07 -12.76 6.87
C ASP A 141 -35.97 -11.96 6.16
N PHE A 142 -35.78 -12.24 4.87
CA PHE A 142 -34.77 -11.56 4.06
C PHE A 142 -35.18 -11.48 2.59
N TYR A 143 -34.76 -10.43 1.88
CA TYR A 143 -34.79 -10.40 0.42
C TYR A 143 -33.52 -11.04 -0.12
N PRO A 144 -33.58 -11.91 -1.15
CA PRO A 144 -32.42 -12.58 -1.73
C PRO A 144 -31.62 -11.61 -2.63
N PHE A 145 -31.09 -10.52 -2.07
CA PHE A 145 -30.31 -9.53 -2.82
C PHE A 145 -29.04 -10.11 -3.43
N TYR A 146 -28.40 -11.02 -2.69
CA TYR A 146 -27.25 -11.80 -3.13
C TYR A 146 -27.74 -13.21 -3.40
N MET A 147 -27.71 -13.62 -4.67
CA MET A 147 -28.13 -14.95 -5.11
C MET A 147 -27.34 -15.35 -6.35
N ALA A 148 -26.84 -16.58 -6.39
CA ALA A 148 -26.24 -17.14 -7.59
C ALA A 148 -27.32 -17.71 -8.52
N PHE A 149 -27.21 -17.44 -9.82
CA PHE A 149 -28.16 -17.95 -10.82
C PHE A 149 -27.55 -17.91 -12.23
N PRO A 150 -28.02 -18.80 -13.14
CA PRO A 150 -27.63 -18.73 -14.54
C PRO A 150 -28.31 -17.56 -15.25
N VAL A 151 -27.58 -16.90 -16.15
CA VAL A 151 -28.08 -15.93 -17.12
C VAL A 151 -27.76 -16.40 -18.53
N GLN A 152 -28.59 -16.00 -19.49
CA GLN A 152 -28.31 -16.19 -20.90
C GLN A 152 -27.76 -14.90 -21.48
N ASN A 153 -26.60 -14.98 -22.14
CA ASN A 153 -25.96 -13.87 -22.84
C ASN A 153 -26.64 -13.60 -24.19
N SER A 154 -26.34 -12.44 -24.78
CA SER A 154 -26.94 -12.03 -26.06
C SER A 154 -26.60 -12.93 -27.24
N ASP A 155 -25.49 -13.68 -27.16
CA ASP A 155 -25.07 -14.67 -28.16
C ASP A 155 -25.71 -16.05 -27.94
N GLY A 156 -26.59 -16.19 -26.94
CA GLY A 156 -27.28 -17.43 -26.58
C GLY A 156 -26.49 -18.33 -25.63
N SER A 157 -25.22 -18.01 -25.32
CA SER A 157 -24.43 -18.73 -24.32
C SER A 157 -25.01 -18.54 -22.92
N HIS A 158 -24.71 -19.48 -22.00
CA HIS A 158 -25.16 -19.40 -20.63
C HIS A 158 -23.97 -19.18 -19.70
N GLU A 159 -24.14 -18.29 -18.73
CA GLU A 159 -23.16 -18.00 -17.70
C GLU A 159 -23.80 -18.19 -16.32
N PHE A 160 -23.09 -18.84 -15.40
CA PHE A 160 -23.53 -18.96 -14.01
C PHE A 160 -22.90 -17.84 -13.18
N LEU A 161 -23.71 -16.87 -12.74
CA LEU A 161 -23.25 -15.76 -11.91
C LEU A 161 -23.16 -16.21 -10.44
N SER A 162 -22.06 -15.85 -9.78
CA SER A 162 -21.92 -15.92 -8.32
C SER A 162 -22.87 -14.95 -7.62
N GLU A 163 -22.99 -15.04 -6.30
CA GLU A 163 -23.98 -14.28 -5.53
C GLU A 163 -23.72 -12.77 -5.54
N ASP A 164 -22.44 -12.39 -5.59
CA ASP A 164 -22.03 -11.00 -5.72
C ASP A 164 -22.34 -10.46 -7.12
N TRP A 165 -21.94 -11.16 -8.18
CA TRP A 165 -22.21 -10.77 -9.55
C TRP A 165 -23.70 -10.81 -9.88
N GLY A 166 -24.47 -11.73 -9.28
CA GLY A 166 -25.92 -11.77 -9.35
C GLY A 166 -26.58 -10.52 -8.79
N MET A 167 -26.13 -10.02 -7.64
CA MET A 167 -26.59 -8.75 -7.07
C MET A 167 -26.30 -7.57 -8.02
N ASN A 168 -25.08 -7.50 -8.56
CA ASN A 168 -24.67 -6.49 -9.53
C ASN A 168 -25.55 -6.55 -10.80
N TYR A 169 -25.80 -7.75 -11.32
CA TYR A 169 -26.66 -7.97 -12.48
C TYR A 169 -28.07 -7.45 -12.21
N LEU A 170 -28.71 -7.84 -11.10
CA LEU A 170 -30.05 -7.39 -10.73
C LEU A 170 -30.11 -5.86 -10.60
N ALA A 171 -29.11 -5.24 -9.97
CA ALA A 171 -29.04 -3.78 -9.84
C ALA A 171 -28.93 -3.09 -11.21
N ARG A 172 -28.10 -3.62 -12.11
CA ARG A 172 -27.95 -3.12 -13.49
C ARG A 172 -29.24 -3.25 -14.30
N GLN A 173 -30.01 -4.32 -14.13
CA GLN A 173 -31.34 -4.47 -14.75
C GLN A 173 -32.34 -3.39 -14.28
N GLN A 174 -32.10 -2.79 -13.10
CA GLN A 174 -32.89 -1.67 -12.59
C GLN A 174 -32.30 -0.29 -12.93
N GLY A 175 -31.26 -0.24 -13.76
CA GLY A 175 -30.63 1.00 -14.25
C GLY A 175 -29.53 1.56 -13.36
N PHE A 176 -29.11 0.86 -12.30
CA PHE A 176 -27.96 1.27 -11.49
C PHE A 176 -26.63 0.88 -12.14
N LYS A 177 -25.57 1.58 -11.75
CA LYS A 177 -24.21 1.32 -12.22
C LYS A 177 -23.29 0.82 -11.12
N CYS A 178 -22.35 -0.02 -11.51
CA CYS A 178 -21.30 -0.53 -10.63
C CYS A 178 -19.99 0.17 -10.95
N TRP A 179 -19.22 0.54 -9.93
CA TRP A 179 -18.03 1.36 -10.09
C TRP A 179 -16.86 0.76 -9.30
N ALA A 180 -15.75 0.52 -9.97
CA ALA A 180 -14.52 0.11 -9.33
C ALA A 180 -13.68 1.34 -8.96
N ASP A 181 -13.32 1.46 -7.70
CA ASP A 181 -12.46 2.55 -7.24
C ASP A 181 -10.98 2.17 -7.39
N PRO A 182 -10.22 2.84 -8.28
CA PRO A 182 -8.82 2.53 -8.50
C PRO A 182 -7.91 2.99 -7.36
N ARG A 183 -8.36 3.93 -6.51
CA ARG A 183 -7.56 4.49 -5.41
C ARG A 183 -7.35 3.47 -4.29
N CYS A 184 -8.32 2.56 -4.13
CA CYS A 184 -8.27 1.52 -3.11
C CYS A 184 -7.05 0.60 -3.28
N ARG A 185 -6.51 0.12 -2.16
CA ARG A 185 -5.42 -0.85 -2.10
C ARG A 185 -5.84 -2.05 -1.28
N ILE A 186 -6.50 -2.97 -1.96
CA ILE A 186 -7.13 -4.12 -1.33
C ILE A 186 -6.28 -5.37 -1.55
N GLY A 187 -5.94 -6.05 -0.46
CA GLY A 187 -5.30 -7.36 -0.46
C GLY A 187 -6.30 -8.46 -0.10
N HIS A 188 -5.98 -9.69 -0.48
CA HIS A 188 -6.79 -10.87 -0.18
C HIS A 188 -5.92 -11.86 0.62
N LEU A 189 -6.33 -12.23 1.82
CA LEU A 189 -5.62 -13.11 2.73
C LEU A 189 -5.93 -14.58 2.43
N GLY A 190 -4.90 -15.35 2.13
CA GLY A 190 -4.94 -16.82 2.04
C GLY A 190 -3.71 -17.43 2.73
N LEU A 191 -3.05 -18.41 2.11
CA LEU A 191 -1.76 -18.92 2.61
C LEU A 191 -0.68 -17.83 2.65
N ARG A 192 -0.82 -16.80 1.81
CA ARG A 192 -0.09 -15.53 1.86
C ARG A 192 -1.07 -14.39 1.61
N SER A 193 -0.59 -13.15 1.67
CA SER A 193 -1.36 -12.00 1.16
C SER A 193 -1.22 -11.94 -0.36
N TYR A 194 -2.34 -11.80 -1.06
CA TYR A 194 -2.41 -11.62 -2.51
C TYR A 194 -2.80 -10.18 -2.83
N TRP A 195 -2.05 -9.56 -3.73
CA TRP A 195 -2.22 -8.18 -4.14
C TRP A 195 -2.39 -8.08 -5.64
N VAL A 196 -2.91 -6.96 -6.14
CA VAL A 196 -3.04 -6.74 -7.60
C VAL A 196 -1.70 -6.84 -8.33
N ASN A 197 -0.60 -6.57 -7.64
CA ASN A 197 0.77 -6.69 -8.16
C ASN A 197 1.22 -8.14 -8.40
N ASP A 198 0.47 -9.13 -7.90
CA ASP A 198 0.73 -10.55 -8.14
C ASP A 198 0.10 -11.06 -9.46
N VAL A 199 -0.68 -10.24 -10.16
CA VAL A 199 -1.27 -10.63 -11.46
C VAL A 199 -0.18 -10.64 -12.52
N ASN A 200 -0.08 -11.73 -13.29
CA ASN A 200 0.86 -11.78 -14.40
C ASN A 200 0.46 -10.76 -15.47
N VAL A 201 1.42 -10.00 -15.98
CA VAL A 201 1.19 -8.95 -16.99
C VAL A 201 0.61 -9.55 -18.27
N ASP A 202 0.93 -10.81 -18.57
CA ASP A 202 0.38 -11.55 -19.71
C ASP A 202 -1.10 -11.93 -19.50
N ASP A 203 -1.55 -12.17 -18.26
CA ASP A 203 -2.96 -12.45 -17.94
C ASP A 203 -3.86 -11.19 -18.02
N LEU A 204 -3.25 -9.99 -18.04
CA LEU A 204 -3.95 -8.74 -18.34
C LEU A 204 -4.32 -8.63 -19.83
N ALA A 205 -3.68 -9.43 -20.71
CA ALA A 205 -3.98 -9.45 -22.14
C ALA A 205 -5.29 -10.17 -22.46
N ASP A 206 -5.64 -11.21 -21.69
CA ASP A 206 -6.83 -12.04 -21.92
C ASP A 206 -8.07 -11.57 -21.14
N SER A 207 -7.99 -10.41 -20.49
CA SER A 207 -9.14 -9.73 -19.90
C SER A 207 -9.03 -8.22 -20.00
N TYR A 208 -8.86 -7.66 -21.22
CA TYR A 208 -9.21 -6.29 -21.65
C TYR A 208 -8.99 -5.08 -20.70
N VAL A 209 -8.13 -5.20 -19.68
CA VAL A 209 -7.88 -4.19 -18.66
C VAL A 209 -6.37 -4.00 -18.56
N SER A 210 -5.89 -2.85 -19.01
CA SER A 210 -4.53 -2.43 -18.66
C SER A 210 -4.58 -1.81 -17.27
N ILE A 211 -3.91 -2.47 -16.33
CA ILE A 211 -3.70 -1.97 -14.99
C ILE A 211 -2.33 -1.31 -14.98
N THR A 212 -2.30 0.01 -14.90
CA THR A 212 -1.06 0.75 -14.65
C THR A 212 -1.02 1.15 -13.18
N GLU A 213 0.13 0.99 -12.53
CA GLU A 213 0.29 1.62 -11.22
C GLU A 213 0.25 3.15 -11.40
N GLY A 214 -0.67 3.81 -10.70
CA GLY A 214 -0.71 5.26 -10.55
C GLY A 214 0.61 5.78 -10.02
N ARG A 215 0.90 7.04 -10.36
CA ARG A 215 2.26 7.63 -10.43
C ARG A 215 3.34 6.71 -9.88
N VAL A 216 4.02 5.98 -10.77
CA VAL A 216 5.33 5.33 -10.54
C VAL A 216 6.25 6.23 -9.70
N ASP A 217 6.10 7.54 -9.92
CA ASP A 217 6.74 8.59 -9.18
C ASP A 217 5.84 9.26 -8.10
N LYS A 218 5.74 8.64 -6.92
CA LYS A 218 4.88 9.14 -5.81
C LYS A 218 5.41 10.39 -5.12
N THR A 219 6.67 10.76 -5.35
CA THR A 219 7.32 11.92 -4.69
C THR A 219 8.05 12.84 -5.67
N ASN A 220 7.68 12.82 -6.94
CA ASN A 220 8.22 13.66 -8.03
C ASN A 220 9.74 13.48 -8.30
N ILE A 221 10.30 12.29 -8.05
CA ILE A 221 11.67 11.87 -8.38
C ILE A 221 12.05 12.25 -9.83
N ILE A 222 11.23 11.95 -10.84
CA ILE A 222 11.51 12.21 -12.25
C ILE A 222 11.53 13.72 -12.54
N GLN A 223 10.55 14.47 -12.06
CA GLN A 223 10.51 15.92 -12.24
C GLN A 223 11.66 16.61 -11.48
N ASP A 224 12.00 16.11 -10.30
CA ASP A 224 13.12 16.63 -9.52
C ASP A 224 14.47 16.29 -10.20
N LEU A 225 14.64 15.08 -10.74
CA LEU A 225 15.83 14.71 -11.53
C LEU A 225 15.95 15.57 -12.79
N ALA A 226 14.84 15.81 -13.50
CA ALA A 226 14.82 16.69 -14.66
C ALA A 226 15.31 18.10 -14.30
N ALA A 227 14.79 18.66 -13.21
CA ALA A 227 15.21 19.96 -12.73
C ALA A 227 16.67 19.98 -12.19
N TYR A 228 17.10 18.93 -11.50
CA TYR A 228 18.42 18.82 -10.89
C TYR A 228 19.53 18.62 -11.93
N TRP A 229 19.31 17.75 -12.91
CA TRP A 229 20.24 17.50 -14.01
C TRP A 229 20.09 18.50 -15.16
N LYS A 230 19.09 19.38 -15.12
CA LYS A 230 18.74 20.32 -16.18
C LYS A 230 18.46 19.61 -17.51
N LEU A 231 17.70 18.52 -17.43
CA LEU A 231 17.27 17.69 -18.55
C LEU A 231 15.76 17.75 -18.70
N SER A 232 15.26 17.45 -19.90
CA SER A 232 13.85 17.17 -20.12
C SER A 232 13.45 15.83 -19.49
N ILE A 233 12.16 15.64 -19.21
CA ILE A 233 11.64 14.37 -18.66
C ILE A 233 12.00 13.16 -19.56
N PRO A 234 11.86 13.22 -20.91
CA PRO A 234 12.30 12.13 -21.78
C PRO A 234 13.79 11.80 -21.65
N GLU A 235 14.67 12.81 -21.58
CA GLU A 235 16.11 12.60 -21.40
C GLU A 235 16.45 11.96 -20.05
N VAL A 236 15.70 12.30 -18.98
CA VAL A 236 15.81 11.61 -17.68
C VAL A 236 15.44 10.14 -17.83
N TRP A 237 14.33 9.82 -18.51
CA TRP A 237 13.93 8.44 -18.74
C TRP A 237 14.98 7.64 -19.50
N GLU A 238 15.53 8.20 -20.59
CA GLU A 238 16.59 7.54 -21.35
C GLU A 238 17.85 7.34 -20.51
N LYS A 239 18.24 8.35 -19.73
CA LYS A 239 19.37 8.24 -18.80
C LYS A 239 19.16 7.15 -17.74
N LEU A 240 17.95 7.04 -17.17
CA LEU A 240 17.63 6.00 -16.19
C LEU A 240 17.57 4.61 -16.83
N LYS A 241 17.01 4.46 -18.04
CA LYS A 241 16.99 3.18 -18.77
C LYS A 241 18.39 2.69 -19.13
N ALA A 242 19.29 3.60 -19.47
CA ALA A 242 20.67 3.29 -19.85
C ALA A 242 21.52 2.75 -18.69
N VAL A 243 21.11 2.97 -17.43
CA VAL A 243 21.82 2.44 -16.26
C VAL A 243 21.51 0.95 -16.11
N PRO A 244 22.49 0.03 -16.17
CA PRO A 244 22.24 -1.41 -15.99
C PRO A 244 21.61 -1.71 -14.62
N ALA A 245 20.78 -2.76 -14.54
CA ALA A 245 20.09 -3.12 -13.29
C ALA A 245 21.04 -3.61 -12.20
N ASP A 246 22.22 -4.09 -12.58
CA ASP A 246 23.28 -4.66 -11.76
C ASP A 246 24.54 -3.76 -11.72
N ILE A 247 24.45 -2.50 -12.15
CA ILE A 247 25.61 -1.59 -12.23
C ILE A 247 26.35 -1.45 -10.89
N THR A 248 25.60 -1.41 -9.78
CA THR A 248 26.17 -1.29 -8.43
C THR A 248 26.91 -2.55 -8.04
N THR A 249 26.40 -3.73 -8.42
CA THR A 249 27.05 -5.03 -8.22
C THR A 249 28.35 -5.10 -9.02
N GLN A 250 28.32 -4.71 -10.30
CA GLN A 250 29.50 -4.70 -11.18
C GLN A 250 30.59 -3.77 -10.63
N GLU A 251 30.24 -2.54 -10.26
CA GLU A 251 31.19 -1.56 -9.75
C GLU A 251 31.73 -1.93 -8.36
N TRP A 252 30.88 -2.52 -7.50
CA TRP A 252 31.33 -3.03 -6.21
C TRP A 252 32.37 -4.13 -6.40
N ASN A 253 32.09 -5.13 -7.24
CA ASN A 253 33.05 -6.21 -7.51
C ASN A 253 34.34 -5.68 -8.13
N ASN A 254 34.25 -4.73 -9.07
CA ASN A 254 35.41 -4.13 -9.71
C ASN A 254 36.30 -3.34 -8.74
N LYS A 255 35.69 -2.63 -7.76
CA LYS A 255 36.43 -1.85 -6.75
C LYS A 255 36.85 -2.68 -5.56
N SER A 256 36.11 -3.75 -5.25
CA SER A 256 36.27 -4.64 -4.09
C SER A 256 36.57 -3.88 -2.78
N PRO A 257 35.72 -2.92 -2.38
CA PRO A 257 35.94 -2.15 -1.16
C PRO A 257 35.85 -3.08 0.05
N SER A 258 36.80 -2.94 0.98
CA SER A 258 36.85 -3.77 2.20
C SER A 258 37.15 -2.97 3.46
N ALA A 259 37.95 -1.91 3.36
CA ALA A 259 38.14 -0.98 4.48
C ALA A 259 36.94 -0.04 4.65
N ARG A 260 36.70 0.43 5.88
CA ARG A 260 35.60 1.34 6.25
C ARG A 260 35.49 2.55 5.32
N ASP A 261 36.60 3.26 5.12
CA ASP A 261 36.66 4.46 4.29
C ASP A 261 36.35 4.17 2.81
N ASP A 262 36.75 3.00 2.30
CA ASP A 262 36.48 2.61 0.92
C ASP A 262 35.00 2.33 0.68
N VAL A 263 34.33 1.70 1.66
CA VAL A 263 32.88 1.48 1.65
C VAL A 263 32.13 2.82 1.66
N LEU A 264 32.49 3.73 2.56
CA LEU A 264 31.87 5.07 2.63
C LEU A 264 32.11 5.86 1.34
N LYS A 265 33.31 5.77 0.76
CA LYS A 265 33.65 6.44 -0.50
C LYS A 265 32.86 5.87 -1.67
N PHE A 266 32.60 4.55 -1.69
CA PHE A 266 31.76 3.92 -2.71
C PHE A 266 30.37 4.57 -2.75
N TYR A 267 29.70 4.72 -1.61
CA TYR A 267 28.34 5.27 -1.58
C TYR A 267 28.27 6.80 -1.79
N SER A 268 29.28 7.55 -1.33
CA SER A 268 29.29 9.02 -1.42
C SER A 268 29.68 9.56 -2.80
N THR A 269 30.61 8.89 -3.50
CA THR A 269 31.26 9.45 -4.71
C THR A 269 30.85 8.81 -6.03
N ASN A 270 30.17 7.67 -6.01
CA ASN A 270 29.92 6.90 -7.22
C ASN A 270 28.79 7.47 -8.10
N ASP A 271 29.12 7.81 -9.34
CA ASP A 271 28.26 8.55 -10.28
C ASP A 271 26.98 7.79 -10.67
N SER A 272 27.10 6.47 -10.81
CA SER A 272 26.01 5.55 -11.16
C SER A 272 25.01 5.35 -10.01
N TYR A 273 25.39 5.68 -8.76
CA TYR A 273 24.61 5.30 -7.59
C TYR A 273 23.32 6.11 -7.45
N LEU A 274 23.36 7.42 -7.73
CA LEU A 274 22.16 8.26 -7.76
C LEU A 274 21.09 7.76 -8.75
N PRO A 275 21.40 7.53 -10.06
CA PRO A 275 20.41 6.99 -10.97
C PRO A 275 19.97 5.56 -10.60
N ALA A 276 20.85 4.71 -10.06
CA ALA A 276 20.46 3.39 -9.57
C ALA A 276 19.44 3.47 -8.42
N LEU A 277 19.69 4.33 -7.42
CA LEU A 277 18.75 4.60 -6.33
C LEU A 277 17.43 5.18 -6.83
N ALA A 278 17.46 6.10 -7.80
CA ALA A 278 16.25 6.65 -8.39
C ALA A 278 15.40 5.55 -9.06
N ARG A 279 16.01 4.67 -9.85
CA ARG A 279 15.31 3.51 -10.43
C ARG A 279 14.69 2.63 -9.36
N PHE A 280 15.43 2.35 -8.28
CA PHE A 280 14.93 1.54 -7.16
C PHE A 280 13.73 2.19 -6.47
N ASN A 281 13.80 3.49 -6.20
CA ASN A 281 12.74 4.26 -5.54
C ASN A 281 11.49 4.48 -6.43
N LEU A 282 11.60 4.23 -7.74
CA LEU A 282 10.47 4.23 -8.67
C LEU A 282 9.78 2.87 -8.78
N ARG A 283 10.34 1.80 -8.18
CA ARG A 283 9.73 0.46 -8.27
C ARG A 283 8.52 0.33 -7.33
N PRO A 284 7.52 -0.46 -7.72
CA PRO A 284 6.36 -0.80 -6.87
C PRO A 284 6.73 -1.31 -5.47
N ASN A 285 7.66 -2.27 -5.42
CA ASN A 285 8.07 -2.96 -4.20
C ASN A 285 8.74 -2.03 -3.17
N TYR A 286 9.45 -0.99 -3.62
CA TYR A 286 9.96 0.05 -2.72
C TYR A 286 8.79 0.75 -2.01
N TRP A 287 7.74 1.11 -2.76
CA TRP A 287 6.59 1.82 -2.19
C TRP A 287 5.66 0.95 -1.35
N GLU A 288 5.67 -0.37 -1.54
CA GLU A 288 5.02 -1.32 -0.61
C GLU A 288 5.69 -1.25 0.77
N ARG A 289 7.03 -1.26 0.81
CA ARG A 289 7.78 -1.07 2.07
C ARG A 289 7.53 0.29 2.69
N VAL A 290 7.61 1.36 1.90
CA VAL A 290 7.30 2.72 2.38
C VAL A 290 5.90 2.77 2.99
N ARG A 291 4.88 2.14 2.37
CA ARG A 291 3.50 2.15 2.89
C ARG A 291 3.42 1.58 4.31
N MET A 292 4.13 0.49 4.61
CA MET A 292 4.17 -0.08 5.97
C MET A 292 4.74 0.92 6.98
N LEU A 293 5.72 1.71 6.55
CA LEU A 293 6.38 2.74 7.36
C LEU A 293 5.55 4.02 7.53
N LEU A 294 4.57 4.30 6.66
CA LEU A 294 3.69 5.48 6.80
C LEU A 294 2.73 5.41 8.00
N SER A 295 2.69 4.29 8.70
CA SER A 295 1.93 4.13 9.95
C SER A 295 2.58 4.82 11.15
N VAL A 296 3.85 5.22 11.05
CA VAL A 296 4.57 5.95 12.10
C VAL A 296 4.18 7.43 12.11
N SER A 297 4.31 8.07 13.28
CA SER A 297 4.04 9.50 13.45
C SER A 297 4.90 10.06 14.58
N GLY A 298 4.95 11.40 14.69
CA GLY A 298 5.75 12.11 15.70
C GLY A 298 7.04 12.70 15.13
N ASN A 299 8.09 12.68 15.94
CA ASN A 299 9.45 13.08 15.58
C ASN A 299 10.25 11.83 15.19
N ILE A 300 10.60 11.72 13.92
CA ILE A 300 11.21 10.50 13.37
C ILE A 300 12.59 10.78 12.79
N ALA A 301 13.40 9.75 12.70
CA ALA A 301 14.65 9.73 11.93
C ALA A 301 14.59 8.66 10.83
N ASP A 302 15.05 9.02 9.64
CA ASP A 302 15.25 8.14 8.49
C ASP A 302 16.76 7.98 8.25
N PHE A 303 17.33 6.89 8.75
CA PHE A 303 18.76 6.57 8.69
C PHE A 303 19.09 5.84 7.39
N GLY A 304 19.99 6.45 6.60
CA GLY A 304 20.25 6.06 5.22
C GLY A 304 19.09 6.44 4.31
N GLY A 305 18.59 7.68 4.44
CA GLY A 305 17.41 8.16 3.72
C GLY A 305 17.56 8.24 2.19
N GLY A 306 18.76 7.99 1.66
CA GLY A 306 19.11 7.92 0.25
C GLY A 306 18.74 9.21 -0.48
N ILE A 307 17.93 9.10 -1.53
CA ILE A 307 17.43 10.26 -2.28
C ILE A 307 16.25 10.98 -1.59
N GLY A 308 15.91 10.61 -0.35
CA GLY A 308 14.92 11.29 0.48
C GLY A 308 13.46 10.94 0.18
N SER A 309 13.15 9.86 -0.55
CA SER A 309 11.78 9.54 -0.95
C SER A 309 10.87 9.19 0.25
N LEU A 310 11.38 8.42 1.21
CA LEU A 310 10.64 8.11 2.44
C LEU A 310 10.43 9.38 3.27
N CYS A 311 11.47 10.20 3.49
CA CYS A 311 11.35 11.51 4.12
C CYS A 311 10.26 12.39 3.48
N CYS A 312 10.29 12.52 2.15
CA CYS A 312 9.25 13.24 1.40
C CYS A 312 7.85 12.70 1.72
N ALA A 313 7.65 11.38 1.75
CA ALA A 313 6.36 10.77 2.06
C ALA A 313 5.93 11.01 3.53
N LEU A 314 6.86 10.87 4.49
CA LEU A 314 6.60 11.01 5.92
C LEU A 314 6.22 12.44 6.33
N THR A 315 6.63 13.47 5.60
CA THR A 315 6.20 14.86 5.89
C THR A 315 4.68 15.08 5.89
N ASN A 316 3.91 14.20 5.24
CA ASN A 316 2.44 14.25 5.27
C ASN A 316 1.85 13.80 6.62
N TYR A 317 2.58 12.97 7.38
CA TYR A 317 2.07 12.27 8.56
C TYR A 317 2.81 12.67 9.85
N CYS A 318 4.08 13.01 9.74
CA CYS A 318 4.96 13.30 10.87
C CYS A 318 5.02 14.80 11.18
N ARG A 319 5.38 15.10 12.44
CA ARG A 319 5.60 16.48 12.91
C ARG A 319 6.98 16.97 12.48
N GLU A 320 7.99 16.12 12.65
CA GLU A 320 9.38 16.38 12.28
C GLU A 320 10.00 15.12 11.68
N VAL A 321 10.78 15.29 10.62
CA VAL A 321 11.45 14.24 9.86
C VAL A 321 12.93 14.57 9.81
N ASN A 322 13.74 13.84 10.56
CA ASN A 322 15.19 13.95 10.55
C ASN A 322 15.71 13.01 9.46
N TYR A 323 16.20 13.57 8.36
CA TYR A 323 16.90 12.85 7.29
C TYR A 323 18.36 12.68 7.67
N ILE A 324 18.87 11.45 7.63
CA ILE A 324 20.27 11.13 7.91
C ILE A 324 20.85 10.32 6.76
N ASP A 325 21.89 10.85 6.12
CA ASP A 325 22.65 10.13 5.08
C ASP A 325 24.08 10.68 4.95
N LEU A 326 24.94 9.95 4.27
CA LEU A 326 26.31 10.36 4.00
C LEU A 326 26.34 11.56 3.04
N ALA A 327 27.22 12.52 3.30
CA ALA A 327 27.45 13.61 2.36
C ALA A 327 27.92 13.05 0.99
N GLY A 328 27.25 13.46 -0.08
CA GLY A 328 27.49 12.94 -1.42
C GLY A 328 26.37 13.25 -2.40
N LYS A 329 26.41 12.63 -3.58
CA LYS A 329 25.44 12.92 -4.66
C LYS A 329 23.97 12.61 -4.28
N PRO A 330 23.64 11.49 -3.61
CA PRO A 330 22.27 11.24 -3.16
C PRO A 330 21.79 12.28 -2.13
N TYR A 331 22.67 12.67 -1.20
CA TYR A 331 22.39 13.71 -0.19
C TYR A 331 22.13 15.08 -0.81
N ASP A 332 22.96 15.50 -1.77
CA ASP A 332 22.77 16.77 -2.48
C ASP A 332 21.47 16.77 -3.29
N PHE A 333 21.13 15.63 -3.90
CA PHE A 333 19.86 15.48 -4.59
C PHE A 333 18.67 15.50 -3.61
N ALA A 334 18.74 14.78 -2.48
CA ALA A 334 17.72 14.83 -1.43
C ALA A 334 17.50 16.26 -0.92
N LYS A 335 18.58 17.00 -0.65
CA LYS A 335 18.53 18.44 -0.30
C LYS A 335 17.81 19.27 -1.36
N PHE A 336 18.11 19.04 -2.64
CA PHE A 336 17.43 19.70 -3.75
C PHE A 336 15.93 19.37 -3.76
N ARG A 337 15.55 18.10 -3.62
CA ARG A 337 14.15 17.66 -3.55
C ARG A 337 13.41 18.31 -2.39
N PHE A 338 13.98 18.29 -1.19
CA PHE A 338 13.38 18.91 -0.01
C PHE A 338 13.19 20.43 -0.20
N SER A 339 14.09 21.09 -0.93
CA SER A 339 13.97 22.51 -1.23
C SER A 339 12.73 22.86 -2.07
N ARG A 340 12.23 21.89 -2.86
CA ARG A 340 11.08 21.98 -3.78
C ARG A 340 9.75 21.54 -3.15
N LEU A 341 9.78 21.03 -1.92
CA LEU A 341 8.55 20.71 -1.18
C LEU A 341 7.78 22.00 -0.83
N PRO A 342 6.44 21.92 -0.72
CA PRO A 342 5.62 22.98 -0.13
C PRO A 342 6.18 23.42 1.23
N LEU A 343 6.06 24.71 1.56
CA LEU A 343 6.70 25.31 2.73
C LEU A 343 6.36 24.59 4.05
N ASP A 344 5.08 24.21 4.21
CA ASP A 344 4.54 23.50 5.37
C ASP A 344 5.14 22.10 5.57
N ARG A 345 5.56 21.45 4.48
CA ARG A 345 6.26 20.15 4.49
C ARG A 345 7.77 20.32 4.61
N LYS A 346 8.35 21.24 3.84
CA LYS A 346 9.78 21.56 3.83
C LYS A 346 10.31 21.89 5.23
N GLN A 347 9.56 22.69 6.00
CA GLN A 347 9.98 23.10 7.35
C GLN A 347 10.08 21.95 8.36
N LYS A 348 9.42 20.82 8.09
CA LYS A 348 9.44 19.62 8.93
C LYS A 348 10.70 18.78 8.75
N ILE A 349 11.43 18.96 7.64
CA ILE A 349 12.63 18.17 7.36
C ILE A 349 13.85 18.84 7.98
N LYS A 350 14.63 18.08 8.75
CA LYS A 350 15.96 18.43 9.25
C LYS A 350 16.97 17.48 8.63
N MET A 351 18.07 18.01 8.11
CA MET A 351 19.10 17.20 7.45
C MET A 351 20.31 17.04 8.36
N HIS A 352 20.79 15.81 8.48
CA HIS A 352 21.93 15.41 9.28
C HIS A 352 22.79 14.41 8.51
N THR A 353 24.04 14.26 8.92
CA THR A 353 24.95 13.23 8.37
C THR A 353 25.21 12.09 9.35
N SER A 354 24.71 12.20 10.58
CA SER A 354 24.78 11.16 11.61
C SER A 354 23.57 11.26 12.54
N LEU A 355 23.34 10.20 13.32
CA LEU A 355 22.36 10.19 14.43
C LEU A 355 22.91 10.90 15.69
N GLU A 356 24.18 11.32 15.66
CA GLU A 356 24.85 11.93 16.80
C GLU A 356 24.11 13.19 17.26
N ASN A 357 23.93 13.32 18.58
CA ASN A 357 23.23 14.44 19.23
C ASN A 357 21.72 14.55 18.97
N LEU A 358 21.12 13.66 18.17
CA LEU A 358 19.67 13.54 18.13
C LEU A 358 19.15 12.91 19.42
N GLN A 359 18.00 13.37 19.90
CA GLN A 359 17.37 12.89 21.13
C GLN A 359 15.85 12.99 21.02
N ASN A 360 15.14 12.28 21.89
CA ASN A 360 13.69 12.33 22.05
C ASN A 360 12.90 11.95 20.78
N LEU A 361 13.45 11.07 19.95
CA LEU A 361 12.75 10.55 18.78
C LEU A 361 11.70 9.51 19.16
N ASP A 362 10.57 9.55 18.48
CA ASP A 362 9.53 8.51 18.53
C ASP A 362 9.97 7.26 17.76
N TYR A 363 10.59 7.47 16.60
CA TYR A 363 11.05 6.39 15.72
C TYR A 363 12.42 6.68 15.11
N VAL A 364 13.23 5.64 14.96
CA VAL A 364 14.38 5.61 14.05
C VAL A 364 14.12 4.50 13.03
N ILE A 365 14.08 4.84 11.76
CA ILE A 365 13.80 3.93 10.66
C ILE A 365 15.09 3.72 9.88
N SER A 366 15.40 2.48 9.53
CA SER A 366 16.49 2.13 8.62
C SER A 366 15.99 1.06 7.65
N SER A 367 16.03 1.33 6.35
CA SER A 367 15.49 0.42 5.32
C SER A 367 16.52 0.23 4.21
N ASP A 368 16.94 -1.02 3.98
CA ASP A 368 17.91 -1.41 2.95
C ASP A 368 19.26 -0.64 3.11
N VAL A 369 19.77 -0.53 4.35
CA VAL A 369 20.95 0.28 4.72
C VAL A 369 21.92 -0.44 5.65
N LEU A 370 21.44 -1.05 6.76
CA LEU A 370 22.34 -1.59 7.79
C LEU A 370 23.19 -2.76 7.29
N GLU A 371 22.71 -3.51 6.30
CA GLU A 371 23.45 -4.56 5.60
C GLU A 371 24.65 -4.02 4.80
N HIS A 372 24.66 -2.73 4.48
CA HIS A 372 25.75 -2.06 3.73
C HIS A 372 26.77 -1.37 4.65
N ILE A 373 26.51 -1.34 5.95
CA ILE A 373 27.40 -0.72 6.94
C ILE A 373 28.53 -1.70 7.26
N HIS A 374 29.76 -1.18 7.29
CA HIS A 374 30.91 -1.99 7.68
C HIS A 374 30.69 -2.56 9.10
N PRO A 375 30.94 -3.87 9.34
CA PRO A 375 30.60 -4.53 10.61
C PRO A 375 31.11 -3.81 11.86
N ASP A 376 32.31 -3.25 11.79
CA ASP A 376 32.89 -2.52 12.92
C ASP A 376 32.15 -1.23 13.31
N ASP A 377 31.41 -0.60 12.40
CA ASP A 377 30.68 0.64 12.66
C ASP A 377 29.25 0.38 13.14
N LEU A 378 28.75 -0.85 12.89
CA LEU A 378 27.38 -1.25 13.22
C LEU A 378 27.06 -1.13 14.73
N PRO A 379 27.93 -1.54 15.69
CA PRO A 379 27.66 -1.35 17.10
C PRO A 379 27.49 0.11 17.52
N VAL A 380 28.30 1.01 16.94
CA VAL A 380 28.24 2.45 17.22
C VAL A 380 26.93 3.02 16.68
N ILE A 381 26.54 2.65 15.46
CA ILE A 381 25.29 3.10 14.86
C ILE A 381 24.07 2.61 15.66
N VAL A 382 24.03 1.32 16.03
CA VAL A 382 22.93 0.77 16.85
C VAL A 382 22.84 1.50 18.19
N LYS A 383 23.98 1.82 18.82
CA LYS A 383 24.00 2.62 20.05
C LYS A 383 23.44 4.02 19.84
N GLN A 384 23.79 4.69 18.75
CA GLN A 384 23.25 6.00 18.40
C GLN A 384 21.74 5.96 18.14
N MET A 385 21.24 4.92 17.44
CA MET A 385 19.80 4.70 17.26
C MET A 385 19.09 4.60 18.62
N TYR A 386 19.65 3.83 19.56
CA TYR A 386 19.11 3.69 20.90
C TYR A 386 19.12 5.02 21.67
N ASP A 387 20.23 5.75 21.64
CA ASP A 387 20.36 7.00 22.39
C ASP A 387 19.44 8.10 21.87
N ALA A 388 19.20 8.14 20.56
CA ALA A 388 18.31 9.11 19.95
C ALA A 388 16.82 8.90 20.29
N LEU A 389 16.43 7.67 20.61
CA LEU A 389 15.05 7.33 20.97
C LEU A 389 14.68 7.78 22.39
N LYS A 390 13.43 8.21 22.57
CA LYS A 390 12.83 8.37 23.92
C LYS A 390 12.48 7.01 24.54
N PRO A 391 12.21 6.92 25.86
CA PRO A 391 11.61 5.71 26.43
C PRO A 391 10.31 5.31 25.72
N LYS A 392 10.16 4.03 25.39
CA LYS A 392 9.11 3.45 24.52
C LYS A 392 9.17 3.89 23.04
N GLY A 393 10.20 4.62 22.64
CA GLY A 393 10.52 4.87 21.24
C GLY A 393 10.94 3.58 20.53
N CYS A 394 10.82 3.54 19.21
CA CYS A 394 11.00 2.31 18.44
C CYS A 394 12.01 2.47 17.29
N ALA A 395 12.92 1.50 17.14
CA ALA A 395 13.69 1.32 15.93
C ALA A 395 12.97 0.35 14.98
N VAL A 396 12.77 0.76 13.73
CA VAL A 396 12.20 -0.08 12.66
C VAL A 396 13.31 -0.36 11.65
N VAL A 397 13.72 -1.62 11.56
CA VAL A 397 14.81 -2.06 10.69
C VAL A 397 14.26 -3.02 9.65
N ILE A 398 14.45 -2.68 8.38
CA ILE A 398 14.09 -3.53 7.24
C ILE A 398 15.38 -3.73 6.44
N SER A 399 16.11 -4.81 6.71
CA SER A 399 17.42 -5.10 6.11
C SER A 399 17.56 -6.59 5.86
N ASP A 400 18.21 -6.96 4.77
CA ASP A 400 18.57 -8.35 4.47
C ASP A 400 20.04 -8.61 4.84
N PHE A 401 20.24 -9.18 6.04
CA PHE A 401 21.57 -9.47 6.57
C PHE A 401 22.17 -10.79 6.03
N GLY A 402 21.47 -11.48 5.12
CA GLY A 402 21.99 -12.67 4.45
C GLY A 402 23.00 -12.35 3.36
N VAL A 403 23.96 -13.26 3.13
CA VAL A 403 24.89 -13.17 2.00
C VAL A 403 24.30 -13.90 0.81
N SER A 404 24.23 -13.24 -0.34
CA SER A 404 24.00 -13.90 -1.63
C SER A 404 24.95 -13.33 -2.69
N ASP A 405 25.34 -14.17 -3.66
CA ASP A 405 26.14 -13.74 -4.82
C ASP A 405 25.48 -12.59 -5.61
N ARG A 406 24.17 -12.38 -5.40
CA ARG A 406 23.37 -11.33 -6.02
C ARG A 406 23.60 -9.95 -5.42
N PHE A 407 24.04 -9.87 -4.15
CA PHE A 407 24.24 -8.63 -3.41
C PHE A 407 25.60 -8.62 -2.69
N PRO A 408 26.72 -8.50 -3.43
CA PRO A 408 28.08 -8.59 -2.88
C PRO A 408 28.45 -7.44 -1.92
N MET A 409 27.61 -6.41 -1.86
CA MET A 409 27.74 -5.25 -0.99
C MET A 409 27.05 -5.42 0.37
N HIS A 410 26.49 -6.60 0.66
CA HIS A 410 25.92 -6.93 1.97
C HIS A 410 27.00 -7.55 2.84
N PHE A 411 27.18 -7.03 4.05
CA PHE A 411 27.99 -7.66 5.07
C PHE A 411 27.15 -8.69 5.84
N SER A 412 27.65 -9.93 5.90
CA SER A 412 27.03 -10.98 6.71
C SER A 412 27.05 -10.61 8.18
N THR A 413 25.88 -10.37 8.75
CA THR A 413 25.71 -10.21 10.21
C THR A 413 24.48 -10.99 10.70
N GLU A 414 24.03 -11.96 9.91
CA GLU A 414 22.88 -12.81 10.20
C GLU A 414 23.11 -13.57 11.52
N GLY A 415 22.22 -13.35 12.51
CA GLY A 415 22.34 -13.87 13.87
C GLY A 415 23.01 -12.94 14.89
N ASP A 416 23.98 -12.13 14.47
CA ASP A 416 24.68 -11.19 15.35
C ASP A 416 23.93 -9.87 15.55
N PHE A 417 23.15 -9.43 14.55
CA PHE A 417 22.43 -8.16 14.63
C PHE A 417 21.38 -8.13 15.76
N ALA A 418 20.55 -9.18 15.88
CA ALA A 418 19.54 -9.25 16.94
C ALA A 418 20.17 -9.24 18.34
N LYS A 419 21.30 -9.96 18.48
CA LYS A 419 22.08 -9.98 19.71
C LYS A 419 22.66 -8.59 20.03
N LEU A 420 23.23 -7.91 19.04
CA LEU A 420 23.73 -6.54 19.18
C LEU A 420 22.63 -5.57 19.63
N MET A 421 21.44 -5.64 19.03
CA MET A 421 20.28 -4.83 19.44
C MET A 421 19.93 -5.07 20.92
N GLN A 422 19.92 -6.33 21.36
CA GLN A 422 19.65 -6.70 22.76
C GLN A 422 20.76 -6.25 23.72
N GLU A 423 22.04 -6.38 23.33
CA GLU A 423 23.20 -5.93 24.12
C GLU A 423 23.19 -4.42 24.37
N VAL A 424 22.75 -3.63 23.38
CA VAL A 424 22.56 -2.18 23.51
C VAL A 424 21.35 -1.84 24.40
N GLY A 425 20.40 -2.77 24.56
CA GLY A 425 19.27 -2.65 25.47
C GLY A 425 17.90 -2.54 24.80
N PHE A 426 17.79 -2.82 23.49
CA PHE A 426 16.49 -2.94 22.84
C PHE A 426 15.75 -4.21 23.25
N GLN A 427 14.43 -4.12 23.32
CA GLN A 427 13.54 -5.26 23.44
C GLN A 427 12.92 -5.60 22.09
N GLU A 428 12.90 -6.87 21.73
CA GLU A 428 12.26 -7.33 20.49
C GLU A 428 10.73 -7.23 20.62
N GLY A 429 10.09 -6.63 19.62
CA GLY A 429 8.64 -6.56 19.48
C GLY A 429 8.18 -7.10 18.12
N PRO A 430 6.87 -7.26 17.90
CA PRO A 430 6.35 -8.00 16.74
C PRO A 430 6.74 -7.43 15.35
N ILE A 431 7.05 -6.14 15.27
CA ILE A 431 7.37 -5.42 14.01
C ILE A 431 8.57 -4.46 14.20
N ARG A 432 9.10 -4.32 15.43
CA ARG A 432 10.03 -3.25 15.78
C ARG A 432 10.79 -3.54 17.07
N TRP A 433 11.93 -2.87 17.24
CA TRP A 433 12.76 -2.90 18.42
C TRP A 433 12.41 -1.74 19.35
N ILE A 434 12.15 -2.01 20.62
CA ILE A 434 11.61 -1.02 21.57
C ILE A 434 12.69 -0.63 22.56
N LYS A 435 12.89 0.69 22.76
CA LYS A 435 13.65 1.20 23.90
C LYS A 435 12.76 1.15 25.14
N PRO A 436 13.10 0.39 26.19
CA PRO A 436 12.24 0.21 27.36
C PRO A 436 11.89 1.52 28.09
#